data_AF-A0A2E4QVE0-F1
#
_entry.id   AF-A0A2E4QVE0-F1
#
_cell.length_a   1.000
_cell.length_b   1.000
_cell.length_c   1.000
_cell.angle_alpha   90.00
_cell.angle_beta   90.00
_cell.angle_gamma   90.00
#
_symmetry.space_group_name_H-M   'P 1'
#
loop_
_entity.id
_entity.type
_entity.pdbx_description
1 polymer ?
#
loop_
_entity_poly.entity_id
_entity_poly.type
_entity_poly.pdbx_seq_one_letter_code
_entity_poly.pdbx_strand_id
1 'polypeptide(L)'
;MTELVKRIKCKLEECEFSPRAASLKAGLNSHFLQKLFADPSKGVSTTSLYKLAPVLQTSVEWLVSGNAPEVVFCENSSFSELVDIWRELSEARQKELLDFANFLKSRDPSE
;
A
#
# COMPACT_ATOMS: atom_id res chain seq x y z
N MET A 1 -17.25 18.44 2.35
CA MET A 1 -16.39 17.28 2.68
C MET A 1 -15.59 16.93 1.45
N THR A 2 -14.26 16.87 1.52
CA THR A 2 -13.39 16.61 0.38
C THR A 2 -13.53 15.16 -0.11
N GLU A 3 -13.46 14.92 -1.42
CA GLU A 3 -13.61 13.58 -2.01
C GLU A 3 -12.58 12.57 -1.47
N LEU A 4 -11.36 13.02 -1.20
CA LEU A 4 -10.32 12.22 -0.54
C LEU A 4 -10.77 11.69 0.83
N VAL A 5 -11.41 12.53 1.67
CA VAL A 5 -11.87 12.11 2.99
C VAL A 5 -13.00 11.09 2.88
N LYS A 6 -13.89 11.23 1.89
CA LYS A 6 -14.94 10.23 1.63
C LYS A 6 -14.32 8.87 1.27
N ARG A 7 -13.37 8.85 0.33
CA ARG A 7 -12.67 7.62 -0.08
C ARG A 7 -11.91 6.95 1.07
N ILE A 8 -11.23 7.72 1.91
CA ILE A 8 -10.56 7.18 3.10
C ILE A 8 -11.59 6.53 4.05
N LYS A 9 -12.76 7.15 4.26
CA LYS A 9 -13.80 6.57 5.12
C LYS A 9 -14.37 5.28 4.55
N CYS A 10 -14.67 5.23 3.26
CA CYS A 10 -15.13 3.99 2.60
C CYS A 10 -14.12 2.86 2.79
N LYS A 11 -12.82 3.11 2.56
CA LYS A 11 -11.78 2.08 2.75
C LYS A 11 -11.61 1.66 4.21
N LEU A 12 -11.80 2.56 5.17
CA LEU A 12 -11.79 2.19 6.58
C LEU A 12 -12.94 1.23 6.92
N GLU A 13 -14.12 1.47 6.36
CA GLU A 13 -15.29 0.60 6.55
C GLU A 13 -15.07 -0.77 5.90
N GLU A 14 -14.58 -0.79 4.66
CA GLU A 14 -14.27 -2.03 3.92
C GLU A 14 -13.19 -2.88 4.58
N CYS A 15 -12.14 -2.24 5.12
CA CYS A 15 -11.06 -2.93 5.83
C CYS A 15 -11.36 -3.15 7.33
N GLU A 16 -12.56 -2.80 7.81
CA GLU A 16 -12.99 -2.91 9.21
C GLU A 16 -12.05 -2.23 10.23
N PHE A 17 -11.36 -1.15 9.81
CA PHE A 17 -10.45 -0.42 10.67
C PHE A 17 -11.12 0.77 11.35
N SER A 18 -10.92 0.90 12.66
CA SER A 18 -11.16 2.18 13.32
C SER A 18 -10.13 3.23 12.83
N PRO A 19 -10.49 4.54 12.78
CA PRO A 19 -9.57 5.60 12.38
C PRO A 19 -8.29 5.64 13.21
N ARG A 20 -8.39 5.31 14.50
CA ARG A 20 -7.24 5.21 15.40
C ARG A 20 -6.34 4.03 15.04
N ALA A 21 -6.93 2.85 14.82
CA ALA A 21 -6.19 1.63 14.48
C ALA A 21 -5.45 1.77 13.15
N ALA A 22 -6.11 2.27 12.10
CA ALA A 22 -5.47 2.52 10.82
C ALA A 22 -4.32 3.55 10.93
N SER A 23 -4.52 4.63 11.70
CA SER A 23 -3.47 5.63 11.91
C SER A 23 -2.23 5.03 12.57
N LEU A 24 -2.42 4.21 13.61
CA LEU A 24 -1.33 3.54 14.30
C LEU A 24 -0.64 2.49 13.42
N LYS A 25 -1.41 1.67 12.69
CA LYS A 25 -0.87 0.67 11.77
C LYS A 25 -0.04 1.30 10.64
N ALA A 26 -0.41 2.52 10.22
CA ALA A 26 0.34 3.31 9.23
C ALA A 26 1.59 4.02 9.82
N GLY A 27 1.88 3.86 11.12
CA GLY A 27 2.96 4.60 11.78
C GLY A 27 2.73 6.12 11.82
N LEU A 28 1.46 6.54 11.88
CA LEU A 28 1.04 7.92 12.03
C LEU A 28 0.60 8.19 13.48
N ASN A 29 0.38 9.47 13.82
CA ASN A 29 -0.17 9.84 15.11
C ASN A 29 -1.56 9.21 15.32
N SER A 30 -1.86 8.70 16.52
CA SER A 30 -3.13 8.00 16.84
C SER A 30 -4.40 8.79 16.52
N HIS A 31 -4.33 10.12 16.55
CA HIS A 31 -5.46 11.02 16.26
C HIS A 31 -5.40 11.62 14.86
N PHE A 32 -4.48 11.16 14.00
CA PHE A 32 -4.28 11.72 12.67
C PHE A 32 -5.57 11.72 11.84
N LEU A 33 -6.20 10.56 11.64
CA LEU A 33 -7.44 10.47 10.87
C LEU A 33 -8.62 11.19 11.53
N GLN A 34 -8.69 11.18 12.87
CA GLN A 34 -9.73 11.94 13.59
C GLN A 34 -9.60 13.45 13.35
N LYS A 35 -8.37 13.98 13.37
CA LYS A 35 -8.09 15.39 13.07
C LYS A 35 -8.40 15.72 11.61
N LEU A 36 -8.04 14.83 10.68
CA LEU A 36 -8.36 15.00 9.27
C LEU A 36 -9.87 15.04 9.01
N PHE A 37 -10.65 14.21 9.71
CA PHE A 37 -12.10 14.18 9.54
C PHE A 37 -12.80 15.37 10.18
N ALA A 38 -12.24 15.89 11.28
CA ALA A 38 -12.72 17.10 11.93
C ALA A 38 -12.43 18.37 11.09
N ASP A 39 -11.30 18.40 10.39
CA ASP A 39 -10.90 19.53 9.55
C ASP A 39 -10.35 19.06 8.19
N PRO A 40 -11.24 18.72 7.24
CA PRO A 40 -10.85 18.25 5.90
C PRO A 40 -10.13 19.30 5.05
N SER A 41 -10.12 20.57 5.47
CA SER A 41 -9.59 21.69 4.71
C SER A 41 -8.06 21.80 4.79
N LYS A 42 -7.45 21.24 5.84
CA LYS A 42 -6.00 21.25 6.06
C LYS A 42 -5.21 20.39 5.07
N GLY A 43 -5.89 19.62 4.24
CA GLY A 43 -5.25 18.69 3.31
C GLY A 43 -4.49 17.58 4.03
N VAL A 44 -3.93 16.67 3.25
CA VAL A 44 -3.07 15.60 3.74
C VAL A 44 -1.78 15.63 2.94
N SER A 45 -0.64 15.49 3.61
CA SER A 45 0.64 15.38 2.91
C SER A 45 0.72 14.06 2.13
N THR A 46 1.37 14.09 0.97
CA THR A 46 1.58 12.90 0.15
C THR A 46 2.29 11.80 0.95
N THR A 47 3.26 12.16 1.81
CA THR A 47 3.96 11.22 2.70
C THR A 47 3.00 10.48 3.64
N SER A 48 2.00 11.16 4.21
CA SER A 48 1.00 10.51 5.05
C SER A 48 0.07 9.61 4.24
N LEU A 49 -0.26 9.99 3.00
CA LEU A 49 -1.04 9.13 2.09
C LEU A 49 -0.27 7.85 1.72
N TYR A 50 1.03 7.93 1.42
CA TYR A 50 1.85 6.76 1.12
C TYR A 50 1.94 5.77 2.28
N LYS A 51 1.90 6.26 3.52
CA LYS A 51 1.85 5.41 4.71
C LYS A 51 0.47 4.77 4.92
N LEU A 52 -0.58 5.51 4.61
CA LEU A 52 -1.96 5.09 4.86
C LEU A 52 -2.50 4.15 3.77
N ALA A 53 -2.16 4.39 2.51
CA ALA A 53 -2.61 3.63 1.36
C ALA A 53 -2.44 2.10 1.52
N PRO A 54 -1.26 1.55 1.92
CA PRO A 54 -1.11 0.11 2.09
C PRO A 54 -1.96 -0.44 3.25
N VAL A 55 -2.16 0.33 4.33
CA VAL A 55 -3.04 -0.06 5.45
C VAL A 55 -4.50 -0.16 5.02
N LEU A 56 -4.90 0.71 4.09
CA LEU A 56 -6.23 0.73 3.48
C LEU A 56 -6.33 -0.14 2.21
N GLN A 57 -5.32 -0.99 1.95
CA GLN A 57 -5.24 -1.90 0.81
C GLN A 57 -5.55 -1.22 -0.54
N THR A 58 -5.02 -0.01 -0.73
CA THR A 58 -5.26 0.80 -1.92
C THR A 58 -4.02 1.60 -2.30
N SER A 59 -4.08 2.39 -3.38
CA SER A 59 -2.99 3.27 -3.82
C SER A 59 -3.25 4.73 -3.46
N VAL A 60 -2.18 5.52 -3.36
CA VAL A 60 -2.29 6.98 -3.18
C VAL A 60 -3.05 7.62 -4.35
N GLU A 61 -2.81 7.13 -5.56
CA GLU A 61 -3.47 7.62 -6.76
C GLU A 61 -4.98 7.37 -6.72
N TRP A 62 -5.42 6.21 -6.22
CA TRP A 62 -6.84 5.92 -5.99
C TRP A 62 -7.45 6.85 -4.93
N LEU A 63 -6.76 7.06 -3.79
CA LEU A 63 -7.23 7.96 -2.74
C LEU A 63 -7.42 9.41 -3.23
N VAL A 64 -6.55 9.87 -4.13
CA VAL A 64 -6.56 11.24 -4.65
C VAL A 64 -7.49 11.42 -5.85
N SER A 65 -7.49 10.48 -6.81
CA SER A 65 -8.22 10.63 -8.07
C SER A 65 -9.50 9.79 -8.15
N GLY A 66 -9.54 8.63 -7.48
CA GLY A 66 -10.60 7.63 -7.62
C GLY A 66 -10.60 6.85 -8.94
N ASN A 67 -9.63 7.11 -9.83
CA ASN A 67 -9.61 6.58 -11.21
C ASN A 67 -8.46 5.59 -11.46
N ALA A 68 -7.59 5.34 -10.48
CA ALA A 68 -6.57 4.30 -10.60
C ALA A 68 -7.20 2.91 -10.40
N PRO A 69 -6.63 1.83 -10.97
CA PRO A 69 -6.97 0.49 -10.52
C PRO A 69 -6.74 0.43 -9.01
N GLU A 70 -7.72 -0.08 -8.28
CA GLU A 70 -7.56 -0.35 -6.87
C GLU A 70 -6.45 -1.36 -6.73
N VAL A 71 -5.25 -0.90 -6.35
CA VAL A 71 -4.12 -1.80 -6.15
C VAL A 71 -4.44 -2.57 -4.90
N VAL A 72 -4.99 -3.77 -5.08
CA VAL A 72 -5.03 -4.80 -4.06
C VAL A 72 -3.57 -5.07 -3.74
N PHE A 73 -3.07 -4.43 -2.68
CA PHE A 73 -1.86 -4.89 -2.03
C PHE A 73 -2.23 -6.23 -1.43
N CYS A 74 -2.12 -7.29 -2.24
CA CYS A 74 -1.96 -8.60 -1.67
C CYS A 74 -0.69 -8.50 -0.83
N GLU A 75 -0.84 -8.54 0.50
CA GLU A 75 0.18 -9.10 1.38
C GLU A 75 0.36 -10.56 0.95
N ASN A 76 0.88 -10.79 -0.26
CA ASN A 76 1.38 -12.10 -0.61
C ASN A 76 2.64 -12.22 0.25
N SER A 77 2.55 -13.03 1.32
CA SER A 77 3.71 -13.52 2.08
C SER A 77 4.88 -13.92 1.16
N SER A 78 4.57 -14.28 -0.09
CA SER A 78 5.49 -14.55 -1.19
C SER A 78 6.57 -13.47 -1.42
N PHE A 79 6.30 -12.16 -1.26
CA PHE A 79 7.36 -11.17 -1.51
C PHE A 79 8.36 -11.08 -0.35
N SER A 80 7.88 -11.10 0.89
CA SER A 80 8.79 -11.15 2.06
C SER A 80 9.59 -12.45 2.07
N GLU A 81 8.94 -13.58 1.78
CA GLU A 81 9.62 -14.87 1.64
C GLU A 81 10.71 -14.83 0.55
N LEU A 82 10.42 -14.22 -0.61
CA LEU A 82 11.44 -14.05 -1.66
C LEU A 82 12.61 -13.17 -1.21
N VAL A 83 12.36 -12.11 -0.44
CA VAL A 83 13.43 -11.23 0.08
C VAL A 83 14.28 -11.96 1.12
N ASP A 84 13.68 -12.76 1.98
CA ASP A 84 14.39 -13.54 2.98
C ASP A 84 15.23 -14.63 2.31
N ILE A 85 14.65 -15.39 1.36
CA ILE A 85 15.38 -16.37 0.53
C ILE A 85 16.55 -15.69 -0.18
N TRP A 86 16.32 -14.53 -0.81
CA TRP A 86 17.35 -13.79 -1.53
C TRP A 86 18.57 -13.46 -0.65
N ARG A 87 18.33 -13.04 0.60
CA ARG A 87 19.38 -12.68 1.56
C ARG A 87 20.20 -13.87 2.03
N GLU A 88 19.61 -15.06 2.06
CA GLU A 88 20.29 -16.30 2.47
C GLU A 88 21.10 -16.96 1.34
N LEU A 89 20.86 -16.57 0.09
CA LEU A 89 21.56 -17.10 -1.08
C LEU A 89 22.93 -16.45 -1.30
N SER A 90 23.87 -17.22 -1.86
CA SER A 90 25.15 -16.71 -2.34
C SER A 90 24.98 -15.89 -3.63
N GLU A 91 25.95 -15.04 -3.95
CA GLU A 91 25.91 -14.20 -5.16
C GLU A 91 25.71 -15.01 -6.46
N ALA A 92 26.29 -16.21 -6.54
CA ALA A 92 26.10 -17.11 -7.69
C ALA A 92 24.64 -17.57 -7.82
N ARG A 93 23.98 -17.92 -6.70
CA ARG A 93 22.58 -18.36 -6.69
C ARG A 93 21.60 -17.20 -6.86
N GLN A 94 21.93 -16.03 -6.33
CA GLN A 94 21.20 -14.79 -6.60
C GLN A 94 21.17 -14.48 -8.10
N LYS A 95 22.31 -14.63 -8.78
CA LYS A 95 22.40 -14.43 -10.23
C LYS A 95 21.52 -15.43 -11.01
N GLU A 96 21.56 -16.71 -10.66
CA GLU A 96 20.68 -17.73 -11.27
C GLU A 96 19.20 -17.41 -11.06
N LEU A 97 18.82 -16.94 -9.87
CA LEU A 97 17.45 -16.57 -9.55
C LEU A 97 16.99 -15.33 -10.34
N LEU A 98 17.87 -14.34 -10.53
CA LEU A 98 17.63 -13.20 -11.41
C LEU A 98 17.47 -13.63 -12.87
N ASP A 99 18.33 -14.50 -13.36
CA ASP A 99 18.26 -15.00 -14.74
C ASP A 99 16.94 -15.76 -14.97
N PHE A 100 16.51 -16.55 -13.98
CA PHE A 100 15.23 -17.24 -14.02
C PHE A 100 14.03 -16.28 -13.96
N ALA A 101 14.06 -15.26 -13.10
CA ALA A 101 13.01 -14.24 -13.04
C ALA A 101 12.90 -13.45 -14.35
N ASN A 102 14.02 -13.10 -14.97
CA ASN A 102 14.06 -12.46 -16.28
C ASN A 102 13.52 -13.36 -17.38
N PHE A 103 13.84 -14.66 -17.33
CA PHE A 103 13.27 -15.65 -18.24
C PHE A 103 11.75 -15.72 -18.11
N LEU A 104 11.21 -15.81 -16.89
CA LEU A 104 9.76 -15.81 -16.66
C LEU A 104 9.12 -14.52 -17.18
N LYS A 105 9.70 -13.35 -16.88
CA LYS A 105 9.24 -12.05 -17.38
C LYS A 105 9.20 -11.99 -18.92
N SER A 106 10.15 -12.63 -19.59
CA SER A 106 10.18 -12.68 -21.07
C SER A 106 9.09 -13.58 -21.68
N ARG A 107 8.49 -14.46 -20.88
CA ARG A 107 7.49 -15.45 -21.31
C ARG A 107 6.08 -15.16 -20.82
N ASP A 108 5.92 -14.19 -19.93
CA ASP A 108 4.62 -13.71 -19.46
C ASP A 108 4.17 -12.57 -20.40
N PRO A 109 3.30 -12.83 -21.38
CA PRO A 109 2.75 -11.75 -22.18
C PRO A 109 1.86 -10.96 -21.24
N SER A 110 2.28 -9.75 -20.87
CA SER A 110 1.36 -8.80 -20.26
C SER A 110 0.25 -8.53 -21.29
N GLU A 111 -0.89 -9.20 -21.12
CA GLU A 111 -2.17 -8.86 -21.76
C GLU A 111 -2.66 -7.48 -21.28
#